data_AF-A0A919QBZ4-F1
#
_entry.id   AF-A0A919QBZ4-F1
#
_cell.length_a   1.000
_cell.length_b   1.000
_cell.length_c   1.000
_cell.angle_alpha   90.00
_cell.angle_beta   90.00
_cell.angle_gamma   90.00
#
_symmetry.space_group_name_H-M   'P 1'
#
loop_
_entity.id
_entity.type
_entity.pdbx_description
1 polymer ?
#
loop_
_entity_poly.entity_id
_entity_poly.type
_entity_poly.pdbx_seq_one_letter_code
_entity_poly.pdbx_strand_id
1 'polypeptide(L)'
;MGERILVVDDVNANRYVIGRWLEHSGYDVIEAASGGEALAAVREQSPDLVLLDVRMPDMDGFEVCERIKADPATAAVPVIHLTASAVDVRDRTQGLSRGADGYLTEPVEPEVLLATVQATLRYASARRRAERLAGQLAAMADTTLAVNSTGSVPEVVAAAARGAALMFGCAVTVLATALNGPHVHVAAVGADGEQARVSVERAVFGEAAHGLTMLTGPGSDWAPLLDPSARDGEVRVALARLQARPLVAVLVPADATASEADLHVLSQLSQTVALAVQGLRSLDEERRIALTLQRSLLPRSLPDVPGLKLAARYVPASTEAEIGGDFYEVIQLGDRLLVAVGDAMGHSLHAATVMAEIRHAVRAYASEGHSPGEILRRVNRLMLDFLPRELATVVLLLVDPATGELLMCNAGHLPPLLVTGGHAEYVILPGPLLGADLPRPDETRLTLPPGGALVLVTDGLIEHRDLGVSDGLDRLRELSTPVDPDLEAFCDRLLTGLMRPGHEDDVALVVLRRT
;
A
#
# COMPACT_ATOMS: atom_id res chain seq x y z
N MET A 1 41.61 11.16 -10.13
CA MET A 1 42.51 11.67 -9.08
C MET A 1 43.13 10.49 -8.38
N GLY A 2 44.41 10.58 -7.99
CA GLY A 2 45.08 9.55 -7.20
C GLY A 2 44.55 9.54 -5.76
N GLU A 3 44.71 8.41 -5.07
CA GLU A 3 44.37 8.27 -3.64
C GLU A 3 45.27 9.22 -2.82
N ARG A 4 44.71 9.83 -1.76
CA ARG A 4 45.43 10.82 -0.93
C ARG A 4 46.11 10.15 0.25
N ILE A 5 47.40 10.35 0.41
CA ILE A 5 48.19 9.77 1.50
C ILE A 5 48.77 10.88 2.36
N LEU A 6 48.46 10.85 3.65
CA LEU A 6 49.07 11.74 4.63
C LEU A 6 50.37 11.11 5.14
N VAL A 7 51.50 11.81 4.96
CA VAL A 7 52.81 11.43 5.47
C VAL A 7 53.14 12.33 6.66
N VAL A 8 53.27 11.72 7.84
CA VAL A 8 53.53 12.39 9.10
C VAL A 8 54.88 11.97 9.64
N ASP A 9 55.79 12.93 9.76
CA ASP A 9 57.15 12.71 10.26
C ASP A 9 57.76 14.07 10.65
N ASP A 10 58.48 14.18 11.78
CA ASP A 10 59.07 15.44 12.23
C ASP A 10 60.37 15.79 11.47
N VAL A 11 61.07 14.79 10.93
CA VAL A 11 62.28 14.92 10.14
C VAL A 11 61.93 15.22 8.69
N ASN A 12 62.12 16.49 8.29
CA ASN A 12 61.85 16.98 6.93
C ASN A 12 62.46 16.10 5.82
N ALA A 13 63.68 15.58 6.03
CA ALA A 13 64.35 14.73 5.05
C ALA A 13 63.62 13.39 4.81
N ASN A 14 63.10 12.75 5.87
CA ASN A 14 62.38 11.48 5.74
C ASN A 14 61.03 11.70 5.06
N ARG A 15 60.29 12.70 5.54
CA ARG A 15 59.00 13.12 4.95
C ARG A 15 59.12 13.42 3.47
N TYR A 16 60.15 14.18 3.07
CA TYR A 16 60.42 14.50 1.67
C TYR A 16 60.70 13.24 0.84
N VAL A 17 61.56 12.34 1.32
CA VAL A 17 61.92 11.11 0.58
C VAL A 17 60.70 10.22 0.37
N ILE A 18 59.92 9.95 1.42
CA ILE A 18 58.70 9.12 1.36
C ILE A 18 57.66 9.78 0.45
N GLY A 19 57.44 11.09 0.58
CA GLY A 19 56.53 11.85 -0.27
C GLY A 19 56.89 11.69 -1.76
N ARG A 20 58.17 11.81 -2.12
CA ARG A 20 58.61 11.65 -3.53
C ARG A 20 58.39 10.24 -4.07
N TRP A 21 58.53 9.20 -3.25
CA TRP A 21 58.25 7.81 -3.67
C TRP A 21 56.76 7.61 -3.96
N LEU A 22 55.89 8.17 -3.12
CA LEU A 22 54.43 8.10 -3.28
C LEU A 22 53.96 8.91 -4.49
N GLU A 23 54.45 10.14 -4.64
CA GLU A 23 54.16 11.00 -5.80
C GLU A 23 54.54 10.32 -7.13
N HIS A 24 55.75 9.71 -7.20
CA HIS A 24 56.19 8.97 -8.38
C HIS A 24 55.30 7.76 -8.70
N SER A 25 54.60 7.24 -7.70
CA SER A 25 53.67 6.12 -7.82
C SER A 25 52.23 6.57 -8.11
N GLY A 26 51.99 7.87 -8.29
CA GLY A 26 50.70 8.44 -8.68
C GLY A 26 49.76 8.81 -7.52
N TYR A 27 50.25 8.81 -6.28
CA TYR A 27 49.49 9.24 -5.12
C TYR A 27 49.56 10.75 -4.93
N ASP A 28 48.50 11.32 -4.36
CA ASP A 28 48.48 12.71 -3.91
C ASP A 28 48.95 12.75 -2.45
N VAL A 29 49.97 13.55 -2.15
CA VAL A 29 50.66 13.51 -0.86
C VAL A 29 50.34 14.75 -0.04
N ILE A 30 49.89 14.51 1.19
CA ILE A 30 49.70 15.53 2.21
C ILE A 30 50.84 15.36 3.22
N GLU A 31 51.50 16.44 3.60
CA GLU A 31 52.57 16.40 4.59
C GLU A 31 52.12 17.01 5.93
N ALA A 32 52.53 16.39 7.03
CA ALA A 32 52.44 16.96 8.37
C ALA A 32 53.75 16.74 9.14
N ALA A 33 54.19 17.75 9.89
CA ALA A 33 55.45 17.71 10.65
C ALA A 33 55.27 17.38 12.13
N SER A 34 54.02 17.24 12.59
CA SER A 34 53.67 17.00 13.99
C SER A 34 52.36 16.21 14.12
N GLY A 35 52.13 15.61 15.28
CA GLY A 35 50.88 14.91 15.58
C GLY A 35 49.66 15.84 15.58
N GLY A 36 49.82 17.08 16.05
CA GLY A 36 48.77 18.11 15.97
C GLY A 36 48.36 18.45 14.53
N GLU A 37 49.33 18.65 13.65
CA GLU A 37 49.09 18.89 12.21
C GLU A 37 48.44 17.67 11.55
N ALA A 38 48.87 16.46 11.90
CA ALA A 38 48.29 15.23 11.37
C ALA A 38 46.79 15.12 11.70
N LEU A 39 46.40 15.36 12.94
CA LEU A 39 45.00 15.29 13.36
C LEU A 39 44.13 16.34 12.65
N ALA A 40 44.66 17.53 12.41
CA ALA A 40 43.98 18.56 11.62
C ALA A 40 43.84 18.13 10.15
N ALA A 41 44.92 17.64 9.54
CA ALA A 41 44.92 17.20 8.15
C ALA A 41 43.97 16.02 7.90
N VAL A 42 43.91 15.05 8.82
CA VAL A 42 42.97 13.91 8.70
C VAL A 42 41.52 14.41 8.64
N ARG A 43 41.16 15.41 9.47
CA ARG A 43 39.81 15.96 9.52
C ARG A 43 39.48 16.87 8.33
N GLU A 44 40.39 17.76 7.97
CA GLU A 44 40.15 18.78 6.95
C GLU A 44 40.29 18.25 5.52
N GLN A 45 41.21 17.30 5.32
CA GLN A 45 41.60 16.86 3.99
C GLN A 45 41.15 15.43 3.68
N SER A 46 40.72 14.64 4.68
CA SER A 46 40.17 13.28 4.50
C SER A 46 41.08 12.37 3.63
N PRO A 47 42.31 12.07 4.09
CA PRO A 47 43.21 11.17 3.38
C PRO A 47 42.67 9.73 3.34
N ASP A 48 43.06 8.98 2.32
CA ASP A 48 42.74 7.55 2.15
C ASP A 48 43.65 6.63 2.98
N LEU A 49 44.81 7.13 3.42
CA LEU A 49 45.76 6.43 4.29
C LEU A 49 46.68 7.42 5.03
N VAL A 50 47.09 7.07 6.25
CA VAL A 50 48.12 7.80 7.01
C VAL A 50 49.37 6.93 7.18
N LEU A 51 50.51 7.43 6.70
CA LEU A 51 51.85 6.97 7.09
C LEU A 51 52.31 7.83 8.26
N LEU A 52 52.55 7.21 9.42
CA LEU A 52 52.73 7.92 10.67
C LEU A 52 54.01 7.49 11.37
N ASP A 53 54.99 8.38 11.49
CA ASP A 53 56.11 8.13 12.38
C ASP A 53 55.65 8.03 13.84
N VAL A 54 56.27 7.10 14.57
CA VAL A 54 55.98 6.86 15.98
C VAL A 54 56.65 7.90 16.88
N ARG A 55 57.84 8.41 16.53
CA ARG A 55 58.64 9.24 17.43
C ARG A 55 58.66 10.70 17.02
N MET A 56 57.57 11.39 17.32
CA MET A 56 57.45 12.84 17.12
C MET A 56 57.57 13.63 18.43
N PRO A 57 58.04 14.89 18.38
CA PRO A 57 58.34 15.69 19.57
C PRO A 57 57.10 16.26 20.29
N ASP A 58 55.96 16.42 19.63
CA ASP A 58 54.74 17.00 20.21
C ASP A 58 53.80 15.93 20.80
N MET A 59 53.64 14.81 20.09
CA MET A 59 52.77 13.69 20.48
C MET A 59 53.31 12.39 19.88
N ASP A 60 53.27 11.32 20.66
CA ASP A 60 53.64 9.98 20.17
C ASP A 60 52.69 9.55 19.04
N GLY A 61 53.23 8.97 17.96
CA GLY A 61 52.44 8.45 16.84
C GLY A 61 51.42 7.40 17.28
N PHE A 62 51.70 6.63 18.34
CA PHE A 62 50.69 5.73 18.92
C PHE A 62 49.47 6.49 19.46
N GLU A 63 49.68 7.65 20.10
CA GLU A 63 48.59 8.49 20.62
C GLU A 63 47.82 9.16 19.48
N VAL A 64 48.51 9.60 18.43
CA VAL A 64 47.88 10.14 17.21
C VAL A 64 46.97 9.08 16.57
N CYS A 65 47.46 7.85 16.38
CA CYS A 65 46.67 6.74 15.87
C CYS A 65 45.43 6.47 16.75
N GLU A 66 45.60 6.42 18.06
CA GLU A 66 44.51 6.17 19.00
C GLU A 66 43.42 7.26 18.90
N ARG A 67 43.82 8.53 18.73
CA ARG A 67 42.89 9.65 18.53
C ARG A 67 42.18 9.59 17.17
N ILE A 68 42.87 9.19 16.09
CA ILE A 68 42.25 8.98 14.77
C ILE A 68 41.19 7.87 14.87
N LYS A 69 41.50 6.77 15.57
CA LYS A 69 40.62 5.60 15.71
C LYS A 69 39.47 5.81 16.71
N ALA A 70 39.62 6.74 17.66
CA ALA A 70 38.58 7.07 18.63
C ALA A 70 37.47 7.99 18.06
N ASP A 71 37.76 8.75 17.01
CA ASP A 71 36.80 9.67 16.39
C ASP A 71 36.02 8.97 15.26
N PRO A 72 34.68 8.82 15.35
CA PRO A 72 33.88 8.14 14.33
C PRO A 72 34.02 8.72 12.92
N ALA A 73 34.34 10.02 12.79
CA ALA A 73 34.51 10.66 11.49
C ALA A 73 35.83 10.22 10.79
N THR A 74 36.83 9.78 11.56
CA THR A 74 38.18 9.47 11.05
C THR A 74 38.62 8.03 11.29
N ALA A 75 37.88 7.26 12.10
CA ALA A 75 38.29 5.92 12.53
C ALA A 75 38.46 4.91 11.38
N ALA A 76 37.79 5.15 10.26
CA ALA A 76 37.89 4.32 9.06
C ALA A 76 39.18 4.55 8.26
N VAL A 77 39.91 5.65 8.50
CA VAL A 77 41.16 5.95 7.79
C VAL A 77 42.24 4.97 8.25
N PRO A 78 42.86 4.19 7.34
CA PRO A 78 43.89 3.24 7.73
C PRO A 78 45.19 3.95 8.12
N VAL A 79 45.87 3.42 9.16
CA VAL A 79 47.12 3.98 9.67
C VAL A 79 48.23 2.93 9.57
N ILE A 80 49.36 3.29 8.96
CA ILE A 80 50.59 2.48 8.96
C ILE A 80 51.64 3.23 9.79
N HIS A 81 52.14 2.60 10.84
CA HIS A 81 53.24 3.16 11.61
C HIS A 81 54.59 2.98 10.93
N LEU A 82 55.41 4.03 10.96
CA LEU A 82 56.84 4.04 10.66
C LEU A 82 57.61 4.15 11.98
N THR A 83 58.71 3.43 12.11
CA THR A 83 59.42 3.33 13.40
C THR A 83 60.86 2.88 13.21
N ALA A 84 61.77 3.59 13.86
CA ALA A 84 63.16 3.21 13.90
C ALA A 84 63.45 2.35 15.15
N SER A 85 63.11 1.05 15.08
CA SER A 85 63.59 0.03 16.03
C SER A 85 63.75 -1.34 15.35
N ALA A 86 64.99 -1.85 15.37
CA ALA A 86 65.30 -3.22 15.04
C ALA A 86 64.84 -4.15 16.19
N VAL A 87 63.80 -4.96 15.92
CA VAL A 87 63.50 -6.23 16.61
C VAL A 87 63.17 -6.15 18.11
N ASP A 88 62.21 -5.32 18.54
CA ASP A 88 61.46 -5.61 19.77
C ASP A 88 60.00 -5.98 19.42
N VAL A 89 59.61 -7.22 19.71
CA VAL A 89 58.26 -7.77 19.41
C VAL A 89 57.18 -6.94 20.12
N ARG A 90 57.54 -6.28 21.23
CA ARG A 90 56.64 -5.47 22.06
C ARG A 90 56.10 -4.23 21.34
N ASP A 91 56.94 -3.50 20.61
CA ASP A 91 56.53 -2.26 19.93
C ASP A 91 55.58 -2.55 18.76
N ARG A 92 55.80 -3.65 18.03
CA ARG A 92 54.91 -4.12 16.96
C ARG A 92 53.54 -4.56 17.50
N THR A 93 53.52 -5.26 18.63
CA THR A 93 52.27 -5.63 19.31
C THR A 93 51.53 -4.43 19.88
N GLN A 94 52.24 -3.38 20.30
CA GLN A 94 51.65 -2.16 20.85
C GLN A 94 50.97 -1.30 19.77
N GLY A 95 51.58 -1.17 18.59
CA GLY A 95 50.99 -0.45 17.46
C GLY A 95 49.72 -1.12 16.94
N LEU A 96 49.76 -2.44 16.71
CA LEU A 96 48.59 -3.19 16.22
C LEU A 96 47.47 -3.26 17.26
N SER A 97 47.79 -3.37 18.55
CA SER A 97 46.77 -3.40 19.62
C SER A 97 46.11 -2.04 19.86
N ARG A 98 46.73 -0.94 19.40
CA ARG A 98 46.19 0.44 19.45
C ARG A 98 45.54 0.89 18.14
N GLY A 99 45.27 -0.04 17.23
CA GLY A 99 44.41 0.18 16.07
C GLY A 99 45.13 0.49 14.76
N ALA A 100 46.46 0.44 14.70
CA ALA A 100 47.17 0.56 13.42
C ALA A 100 46.86 -0.63 12.50
N ASP A 101 46.71 -0.35 11.20
CA ASP A 101 46.40 -1.34 10.16
C ASP A 101 47.66 -1.94 9.54
N GLY A 102 48.81 -1.29 9.74
CA GLY A 102 50.11 -1.77 9.28
C GLY A 102 51.27 -1.19 10.07
N TYR A 103 52.45 -1.76 9.84
CA TYR A 103 53.68 -1.36 10.52
C TYR A 103 54.89 -1.64 9.63
N LEU A 104 55.76 -0.65 9.47
CA LEU A 104 57.01 -0.73 8.71
C LEU A 104 58.17 -0.28 9.60
N THR A 105 59.25 -1.05 9.57
CA THR A 105 60.49 -0.74 10.30
C THR A 105 61.43 0.06 9.43
N GLU A 106 62.01 1.12 9.98
CA GLU A 106 63.05 1.91 9.33
C GLU A 106 64.46 1.32 9.53
N PRO A 107 65.35 1.43 8.53
CA PRO A 107 65.12 2.02 7.21
C PRO A 107 64.23 1.11 6.33
N VAL A 108 63.22 1.69 5.68
CA VAL A 108 62.28 0.95 4.83
C VAL A 108 62.66 1.06 3.36
N GLU A 109 62.63 -0.07 2.65
CA GLU A 109 62.85 -0.09 1.20
C GLU A 109 61.61 0.46 0.46
N PRO A 110 61.78 1.26 -0.61
CA PRO A 110 60.66 1.87 -1.33
C PRO A 110 59.63 0.85 -1.80
N GLU A 111 60.07 -0.30 -2.31
CA GLU A 111 59.20 -1.37 -2.81
C GLU A 111 58.33 -1.96 -1.69
N VAL A 112 58.88 -2.12 -0.48
CA VAL A 112 58.16 -2.65 0.68
C VAL A 112 57.13 -1.65 1.18
N LEU A 113 57.49 -0.35 1.24
CA LEU A 113 56.57 0.72 1.62
C LEU A 113 55.38 0.78 0.65
N LEU A 114 55.66 0.84 -0.65
CA LEU A 114 54.63 0.91 -1.69
C LEU A 114 53.73 -0.32 -1.70
N ALA A 115 54.30 -1.53 -1.57
CA ALA A 115 53.52 -2.76 -1.50
C ALA A 115 52.58 -2.79 -0.27
N THR A 116 53.06 -2.28 0.87
CA THR A 116 52.28 -2.22 2.11
C THR A 116 51.17 -1.18 2.02
N VAL A 117 51.46 0.02 1.51
CA VAL A 117 50.47 1.06 1.22
C VAL A 117 49.37 0.53 0.31
N GLN A 118 49.74 -0.08 -0.82
CA GLN A 118 48.78 -0.67 -1.75
C GLN A 118 47.94 -1.77 -1.11
N ALA A 119 48.54 -2.66 -0.32
CA ALA A 119 47.83 -3.72 0.37
C ALA A 119 46.80 -3.17 1.38
N THR A 120 47.19 -2.17 2.16
CA THR A 120 46.34 -1.52 3.14
C THR A 120 45.19 -0.74 2.48
N LEU A 121 45.45 -0.01 1.39
CA LEU A 121 44.41 0.67 0.60
C LEU A 121 43.41 -0.33 -0.01
N ARG A 122 43.89 -1.46 -0.55
CA ARG A 122 43.01 -2.54 -1.04
C ARG A 122 42.14 -3.12 0.08
N TYR A 123 42.70 -3.33 1.26
CA TYR A 123 41.94 -3.83 2.42
C TYR A 123 40.90 -2.81 2.89
N ALA A 124 41.28 -1.55 3.08
CA ALA A 124 40.37 -0.48 3.51
C ALA A 124 39.24 -0.24 2.50
N SER A 125 39.53 -0.25 1.19
CA SER A 125 38.50 -0.13 0.14
C SER A 125 37.56 -1.34 0.08
N ALA A 126 38.06 -2.57 0.32
CA ALA A 126 37.22 -3.75 0.42
C ALA A 126 36.29 -3.69 1.65
N ARG A 127 36.82 -3.27 2.81
CA ARG A 127 36.04 -3.07 4.04
C ARG A 127 34.96 -2.01 3.87
N ARG A 128 35.30 -0.83 3.35
CA ARG A 128 34.33 0.25 3.07
C ARG A 128 33.20 -0.22 2.13
N ARG A 129 33.53 -0.99 1.09
CA ARG A 129 32.53 -1.59 0.19
C ARG A 129 31.62 -2.58 0.90
N ALA A 130 32.16 -3.43 1.76
CA ALA A 130 31.38 -4.41 2.52
C ALA A 130 30.45 -3.74 3.54
N GLU A 131 30.94 -2.74 4.28
CA GLU A 131 30.13 -1.96 5.23
C GLU A 131 28.99 -1.21 4.52
N ARG A 132 29.29 -0.59 3.36
CA ARG A 132 28.27 0.07 2.53
C ARG A 132 27.21 -0.89 2.02
N LEU A 133 27.61 -2.06 1.50
CA LEU A 133 26.67 -3.08 1.02
C LEU A 133 25.81 -3.63 2.15
N ALA A 134 26.39 -3.84 3.34
CA ALA A 134 25.63 -4.25 4.53
C ALA A 134 24.58 -3.19 4.91
N GLY A 135 24.95 -1.91 4.88
CA GLY A 135 24.01 -0.80 5.10
C GLY A 135 22.89 -0.76 4.06
N GLN A 136 23.22 -0.94 2.78
CA GLN A 136 22.24 -1.03 1.69
C GLN A 136 21.26 -2.20 1.88
N LEU A 137 21.76 -3.39 2.25
CA LEU A 137 20.92 -4.57 2.49
C LEU A 137 20.00 -4.40 3.70
N ALA A 138 20.48 -3.77 4.77
CA ALA A 138 19.65 -3.45 5.93
C ALA A 138 18.53 -2.46 5.56
N ALA A 139 18.88 -1.36 4.88
CA ALA A 139 17.89 -0.39 4.39
C ALA A 139 16.90 -1.04 3.41
N MET A 140 17.35 -1.98 2.57
CA MET A 140 16.50 -2.73 1.65
C MET A 140 15.48 -3.62 2.36
N ALA A 141 15.87 -4.29 3.45
CA ALA A 141 14.95 -5.07 4.27
C ALA A 141 13.86 -4.18 4.90
N ASP A 142 14.26 -3.06 5.52
CA ASP A 142 13.32 -2.11 6.13
C ASP A 142 12.38 -1.49 5.09
N THR A 143 12.91 -1.14 3.91
CA THR A 143 12.12 -0.59 2.80
C THR A 143 11.12 -1.61 2.28
N THR A 144 11.50 -2.87 2.16
CA THR A 144 10.61 -3.95 1.72
C THR A 144 9.44 -4.12 2.69
N LEU A 145 9.71 -4.09 4.00
CA LEU A 145 8.65 -4.13 5.02
C LEU A 145 7.74 -2.91 4.92
N ALA A 146 8.32 -1.71 4.84
CA ALA A 146 7.56 -0.47 4.74
C ALA A 146 6.64 -0.48 3.52
N VAL A 147 7.16 -0.82 2.33
CA VAL A 147 6.39 -0.91 1.08
C VAL A 147 5.21 -1.90 1.20
N ASN A 148 5.43 -3.08 1.77
CA ASN A 148 4.38 -4.11 1.90
C ASN A 148 3.35 -3.81 3.01
N SER A 149 3.67 -2.91 3.95
CA SER A 149 2.73 -2.46 4.99
C SER A 149 1.83 -1.30 4.57
N THR A 150 1.99 -0.77 3.35
CA THR A 150 1.20 0.36 2.85
C THR A 150 -0.08 -0.09 2.14
N GLY A 151 -1.12 0.76 2.16
CA GLY A 151 -2.42 0.45 1.57
C GLY A 151 -2.69 1.11 0.22
N SER A 152 -1.76 1.93 -0.28
CA SER A 152 -1.98 2.71 -1.51
C SER A 152 -0.70 2.94 -2.31
N VAL A 153 -0.85 3.06 -3.64
CA VAL A 153 0.29 3.29 -4.55
C VAL A 153 1.11 4.54 -4.18
N PRO A 154 0.52 5.69 -3.79
CA PRO A 154 1.30 6.85 -3.38
C PRO A 154 2.13 6.61 -2.11
N GLU A 155 1.64 5.80 -1.17
CA GLU A 155 2.38 5.45 0.05
C GLU A 155 3.53 4.48 -0.27
N VAL A 156 3.30 3.49 -1.13
CA VAL A 156 4.36 2.60 -1.67
C VAL A 156 5.48 3.43 -2.28
N VAL A 157 5.14 4.35 -3.19
CA VAL A 157 6.10 5.19 -3.91
C VAL A 157 6.91 6.07 -2.95
N ALA A 158 6.26 6.66 -1.95
CA ALA A 158 6.95 7.48 -0.94
C ALA A 158 7.87 6.65 -0.03
N ALA A 159 7.40 5.49 0.45
CA ALA A 159 8.21 4.58 1.26
C ALA A 159 9.45 4.09 0.49
N ALA A 160 9.27 3.72 -0.77
CA ALA A 160 10.35 3.31 -1.65
C ALA A 160 11.37 4.43 -1.88
N ALA A 161 10.93 5.67 -2.13
CA ALA A 161 11.83 6.80 -2.34
C ALA A 161 12.68 7.12 -1.10
N ARG A 162 12.08 7.10 0.10
CA ARG A 162 12.81 7.27 1.37
C ARG A 162 13.84 6.17 1.59
N GLY A 163 13.41 4.91 1.38
CA GLY A 163 14.29 3.75 1.47
C GLY A 163 15.47 3.83 0.51
N ALA A 164 15.21 4.19 -0.74
CA ALA A 164 16.24 4.34 -1.76
C ALA A 164 17.23 5.45 -1.45
N ALA A 165 16.76 6.61 -0.97
CA ALA A 165 17.63 7.70 -0.56
C ALA A 165 18.60 7.28 0.56
N LEU A 166 18.14 6.44 1.50
CA LEU A 166 19.02 5.86 2.54
C LEU A 166 20.02 4.84 1.97
N MET A 167 19.62 4.02 0.99
CA MET A 167 20.51 3.03 0.36
C MET A 167 21.63 3.68 -0.46
N PHE A 168 21.32 4.76 -1.18
CA PHE A 168 22.27 5.38 -2.11
C PHE A 168 22.93 6.64 -1.55
N GLY A 169 22.40 7.22 -0.46
CA GLY A 169 22.95 8.42 0.16
C GLY A 169 22.82 9.68 -0.71
N CYS A 170 21.85 9.70 -1.63
CA CYS A 170 21.64 10.78 -2.59
C CYS A 170 20.14 11.00 -2.84
N ALA A 171 19.82 12.04 -3.61
CA ALA A 171 18.44 12.27 -4.03
C ALA A 171 17.94 11.13 -4.93
N VAL A 172 16.74 10.62 -4.67
CA VAL A 172 16.12 9.54 -5.45
C VAL A 172 14.67 9.88 -5.78
N THR A 173 14.26 9.58 -7.01
CA THR A 173 12.85 9.64 -7.43
C THR A 173 12.33 8.23 -7.67
N VAL A 174 11.16 7.93 -7.11
CA VAL A 174 10.38 6.73 -7.44
C VAL A 174 9.07 7.15 -8.07
N LEU A 175 8.61 6.39 -9.06
CA LEU A 175 7.32 6.58 -9.68
C LEU A 175 6.62 5.27 -9.99
N ALA A 176 5.29 5.32 -9.98
CA ALA A 176 4.44 4.20 -10.34
C ALA A 176 3.19 4.70 -11.06
N THR A 177 2.73 3.96 -12.08
CA THR A 177 1.44 4.26 -12.71
C THR A 177 0.30 4.19 -11.69
N ALA A 178 -0.60 5.18 -11.72
CA ALA A 178 -1.83 5.16 -10.94
C ALA A 178 -2.67 3.91 -11.26
N LEU A 179 -3.52 3.53 -10.29
CA LEU A 179 -4.49 2.44 -10.47
C LEU A 179 -5.48 2.80 -11.58
N ASN A 180 -5.96 4.06 -11.56
CA ASN A 180 -6.98 4.59 -12.46
C ASN A 180 -6.42 5.76 -13.31
N GLY A 181 -6.63 5.69 -14.62
CA GLY A 181 -6.24 6.76 -15.56
C GLY A 181 -4.79 6.72 -16.05
N PRO A 182 -4.35 7.75 -16.80
CA PRO A 182 -3.02 7.83 -17.42
C PRO A 182 -1.95 8.47 -16.52
N HIS A 183 -2.28 8.78 -15.26
CA HIS A 183 -1.40 9.50 -14.35
C HIS A 183 -0.36 8.58 -13.70
N VAL A 184 0.73 9.18 -13.22
CA VAL A 184 1.76 8.52 -12.42
C VAL A 184 1.85 9.17 -11.05
N HIS A 185 2.05 8.37 -10.01
CA HIS A 185 2.44 8.86 -8.69
C HIS A 185 3.96 8.97 -8.65
N VAL A 186 4.46 10.08 -8.12
CA VAL A 186 5.89 10.39 -8.03
C VAL A 186 6.21 10.80 -6.61
N ALA A 187 7.31 10.27 -6.06
CA ALA A 187 7.92 10.78 -4.84
C ALA A 187 9.41 11.01 -5.11
N ALA A 188 9.87 12.22 -4.81
CA ALA A 188 11.28 12.58 -4.86
C ALA A 188 11.74 12.92 -3.44
N VAL A 189 12.83 12.30 -3.01
CA VAL A 189 13.42 12.52 -1.69
C VAL A 189 14.82 13.05 -1.90
N GLY A 190 15.04 14.33 -1.53
CA GLY A 190 16.33 15.03 -1.59
C GLY A 190 16.76 15.58 -0.23
N ALA A 191 17.79 16.46 -0.21
CA ALA A 191 18.41 16.97 1.00
C ALA A 191 17.51 17.91 1.85
N ASP A 192 16.54 18.59 1.24
CA ASP A 192 15.66 19.57 1.89
C ASP A 192 14.29 18.99 2.35
N GLY A 193 14.16 17.66 2.37
CA GLY A 193 12.93 16.97 2.76
C GLY A 193 12.02 16.56 1.59
N GLU A 194 10.92 15.90 1.94
CA GLU A 194 10.01 15.21 1.02
C GLU A 194 9.30 16.20 0.07
N GLN A 195 9.61 16.17 -1.22
CA GLN A 195 8.86 16.95 -2.21
C GLN A 195 7.67 16.13 -2.73
N ALA A 196 6.48 16.70 -2.56
CA ALA A 196 5.18 16.05 -2.67
C ALA A 196 4.75 15.70 -4.12
N ARG A 197 4.11 14.52 -4.21
CA ARG A 197 3.16 14.01 -5.23
C ARG A 197 2.89 14.93 -6.43
N VAL A 198 3.58 14.67 -7.54
CA VAL A 198 3.19 15.22 -8.85
C VAL A 198 2.44 14.15 -9.63
N SER A 199 1.13 14.32 -9.81
CA SER A 199 0.38 13.58 -10.82
C SER A 199 0.70 14.16 -12.19
N VAL A 200 1.67 13.58 -12.91
CA VAL A 200 2.04 14.04 -14.25
C VAL A 200 1.14 13.37 -15.29
N GLU A 201 0.56 14.17 -16.19
CA GLU A 201 -0.05 13.66 -17.42
C GLU A 201 1.05 13.27 -18.39
N ARG A 202 1.14 11.97 -18.66
CA ARG A 202 1.98 11.33 -19.67
C ARG A 202 3.43 11.06 -19.23
N ALA A 203 3.61 9.79 -18.94
CA ALA A 203 4.85 9.13 -18.62
C ALA A 203 5.72 9.05 -19.90
N VAL A 204 6.85 9.77 -19.94
CA VAL A 204 7.87 9.69 -21.02
C VAL A 204 8.68 8.40 -20.86
N PHE A 205 8.00 7.26 -20.85
CA PHE A 205 8.65 5.96 -20.88
C PHE A 205 8.40 5.39 -22.27
N GLY A 206 9.46 5.17 -23.03
CA GLY A 206 9.38 4.45 -24.31
C GLY A 206 8.82 3.02 -24.13
N GLU A 207 8.92 2.20 -25.17
CA GLU A 207 8.56 0.77 -25.08
C GLU A 207 9.52 0.01 -24.14
N ALA A 208 9.28 0.10 -22.83
CA ALA A 208 9.95 -0.76 -21.86
C ALA A 208 9.47 -2.21 -22.07
N ALA A 209 10.40 -3.12 -22.32
CA ALA A 209 10.13 -4.54 -22.45
C ALA A 209 9.54 -5.11 -21.14
N HIS A 210 8.87 -6.26 -21.23
CA HIS A 210 8.46 -6.99 -20.03
C HIS A 210 9.71 -7.38 -19.20
N GLY A 211 9.64 -7.18 -17.90
CA GLY A 211 10.74 -7.38 -16.96
C GLY A 211 11.36 -6.07 -16.48
N LEU A 212 12.66 -6.13 -16.19
CA LEU A 212 13.45 -4.99 -15.74
C LEU A 212 14.29 -4.46 -16.92
N THR A 213 14.25 -3.14 -17.15
CA THR A 213 15.09 -2.45 -18.12
C THR A 213 15.89 -1.37 -17.41
N MET A 214 17.21 -1.35 -17.63
CA MET A 214 18.11 -0.31 -17.11
C MET A 214 18.45 0.68 -18.22
N LEU A 215 18.29 1.97 -17.96
CA LEU A 215 18.67 3.06 -18.85
C LEU A 215 19.60 4.03 -18.13
N THR A 216 20.48 4.69 -18.88
CA THR A 216 21.30 5.80 -18.40
C THR A 216 21.17 6.95 -19.40
N GLY A 217 20.99 8.16 -18.91
CA GLY A 217 20.88 9.35 -19.74
C GLY A 217 20.98 10.65 -18.93
N PRO A 218 20.95 11.81 -19.57
CA PRO A 218 21.04 13.09 -18.88
C PRO A 218 19.79 13.35 -18.03
N GLY A 219 19.97 13.86 -16.82
CA GLY A 219 18.89 14.20 -15.89
C GLY A 219 17.93 15.25 -16.44
N SER A 220 18.38 16.08 -17.39
CA SER A 220 17.54 17.04 -18.12
C SER A 220 16.33 16.41 -18.80
N ASP A 221 16.44 15.16 -19.26
CA ASP A 221 15.35 14.42 -19.91
C ASP A 221 14.23 14.06 -18.91
N TRP A 222 14.54 14.10 -17.62
CA TRP A 222 13.68 13.73 -16.50
C TRP A 222 13.39 14.91 -15.56
N ALA A 223 13.77 16.14 -15.95
CA ALA A 223 13.70 17.34 -15.12
C ALA A 223 12.37 17.57 -14.35
N PRO A 224 11.15 17.33 -14.91
CA PRO A 224 9.92 17.53 -14.14
C PRO A 224 9.68 16.47 -13.04
N LEU A 225 10.44 15.37 -13.05
CA LEU A 225 10.31 14.24 -12.12
C LEU A 225 11.44 14.16 -11.09
N LEU A 226 12.57 14.83 -11.36
CA LEU A 226 13.75 14.80 -10.51
C LEU A 226 13.81 15.95 -9.51
N ASP A 227 14.41 15.66 -8.36
CA ASP A 227 14.93 16.67 -7.44
C ASP A 227 15.89 17.63 -8.17
N PRO A 228 15.85 18.94 -7.90
CA PRO A 228 16.72 19.92 -8.55
C PRO A 228 18.21 19.55 -8.52
N SER A 229 18.70 18.94 -7.43
CA SER A 229 20.10 18.55 -7.28
C SER A 229 20.55 17.45 -8.25
N ALA A 230 19.62 16.68 -8.81
CA ALA A 230 19.91 15.55 -9.70
C ALA A 230 19.73 15.89 -11.20
N ARG A 231 19.37 17.13 -11.56
CA ARG A 231 19.01 17.50 -12.95
C ARG A 231 20.20 17.71 -13.87
N ASP A 232 21.32 18.18 -13.34
CA ASP A 232 22.48 18.60 -14.13
C ASP A 232 23.49 17.45 -14.42
N GLY A 233 23.23 16.25 -13.90
CA GLY A 233 24.10 15.07 -14.05
C GLY A 233 23.50 13.94 -14.90
N GLU A 234 24.21 12.81 -14.99
CA GLU A 234 23.65 11.56 -15.54
C GLU A 234 22.79 10.84 -14.49
N VAL A 235 21.68 10.28 -14.95
CA VAL A 235 20.73 9.54 -14.12
C VAL A 235 20.57 8.12 -14.64
N ARG A 236 20.61 7.18 -13.72
CA ARG A 236 20.28 5.76 -13.90
C ARG A 236 18.79 5.57 -13.65
N VAL A 237 18.09 4.96 -14.61
CA VAL A 237 16.66 4.67 -14.53
C VAL A 237 16.45 3.16 -14.58
N ALA A 238 15.89 2.61 -13.51
CA ALA A 238 15.45 1.23 -13.45
C ALA A 238 13.94 1.16 -13.70
N LEU A 239 13.56 0.63 -14.86
CA LEU A 239 12.16 0.46 -15.26
C LEU A 239 11.72 -0.98 -15.03
N ALA A 240 10.70 -1.17 -14.20
CA ALA A 240 10.10 -2.48 -13.96
C ALA A 240 8.68 -2.54 -14.53
N ARG A 241 8.45 -3.51 -15.42
CA ARG A 241 7.16 -3.82 -16.05
C ARG A 241 6.88 -5.31 -15.97
N LEU A 242 6.19 -5.76 -14.93
CA LEU A 242 5.92 -7.19 -14.71
C LEU A 242 4.79 -7.74 -15.61
N GLN A 243 3.83 -6.90 -16.01
CA GLN A 243 2.75 -7.22 -16.96
C GLN A 243 2.50 -6.02 -17.91
N ALA A 244 1.38 -6.00 -18.66
CA ALA A 244 1.04 -4.87 -19.56
C ALA A 244 1.09 -3.50 -18.85
N ARG A 245 0.73 -3.47 -17.56
CA ARG A 245 0.90 -2.42 -16.54
C ARG A 245 0.92 -3.11 -15.16
N PRO A 246 1.45 -2.54 -14.06
CA PRO A 246 2.01 -1.20 -13.89
C PRO A 246 3.44 -1.06 -14.42
N LEU A 247 3.80 0.16 -14.79
CA LEU A 247 5.18 0.56 -14.99
C LEU A 247 5.64 1.28 -13.72
N VAL A 248 6.74 0.81 -13.14
CA VAL A 248 7.45 1.46 -12.04
C VAL A 248 8.80 1.94 -12.57
N ALA A 249 9.24 3.10 -12.12
CA ALA A 249 10.61 3.54 -12.34
C ALA A 249 11.26 4.02 -11.03
N VAL A 250 12.54 3.70 -10.87
CA VAL A 250 13.40 4.25 -9.83
C VAL A 250 14.55 4.98 -10.51
N LEU A 251 14.70 6.26 -10.21
CA LEU A 251 15.69 7.16 -10.80
C LEU A 251 16.70 7.57 -9.74
N VAL A 252 17.97 7.26 -10.00
CA VAL A 252 19.08 7.53 -9.09
C VAL A 252 20.22 8.17 -9.89
N PRO A 253 20.94 9.17 -9.35
CA PRO A 253 22.20 9.64 -9.94
C PRO A 253 23.13 8.48 -10.36
N ALA A 254 23.73 8.58 -11.54
CA ALA A 254 24.48 7.48 -12.14
C ALA A 254 25.79 7.14 -11.39
N ASP A 255 26.37 8.13 -10.71
CA ASP A 255 27.55 8.04 -9.84
C ASP A 255 27.27 7.24 -8.56
N ALA A 256 26.07 7.39 -7.97
CA ALA A 256 25.64 6.64 -6.80
C ALA A 256 25.43 5.14 -7.07
N THR A 257 25.42 4.74 -8.35
CA THR A 257 25.20 3.36 -8.80
C THR A 257 26.39 2.78 -9.59
N ALA A 258 27.61 3.23 -9.30
CA ALA A 258 28.81 2.90 -10.07
C ALA A 258 29.24 1.42 -10.07
N SER A 259 28.82 0.62 -9.06
CA SER A 259 29.21 -0.80 -8.97
C SER A 259 28.11 -1.77 -9.40
N GLU A 260 28.48 -3.01 -9.78
CA GLU A 260 27.52 -4.09 -10.03
C GLU A 260 26.63 -4.40 -8.81
N ALA A 261 27.18 -4.25 -7.60
CA ALA A 261 26.40 -4.45 -6.37
C ALA A 261 25.30 -3.39 -6.23
N ASP A 262 25.60 -2.12 -6.54
CA ASP A 262 24.60 -1.04 -6.51
C ASP A 262 23.51 -1.25 -7.55
N LEU A 263 23.91 -1.71 -8.73
CA LEU A 263 22.99 -2.09 -9.79
C LEU A 263 22.03 -3.21 -9.35
N HIS A 264 22.54 -4.20 -8.62
CA HIS A 264 21.71 -5.26 -8.08
C HIS A 264 20.72 -4.74 -7.03
N VAL A 265 21.16 -3.87 -6.12
CA VAL A 265 20.29 -3.23 -5.11
C VAL A 265 19.17 -2.43 -5.79
N LEU A 266 19.51 -1.60 -6.78
CA LEU A 266 18.54 -0.82 -7.55
C LEU A 266 17.53 -1.72 -8.29
N SER A 267 18.01 -2.81 -8.88
CA SER A 267 17.20 -3.79 -9.59
C SER A 267 16.20 -4.47 -8.64
N GLN A 268 16.68 -4.91 -7.48
CA GLN A 268 15.85 -5.56 -6.45
C GLN A 268 14.81 -4.58 -5.91
N LEU A 269 15.18 -3.33 -5.60
CA LEU A 269 14.24 -2.31 -5.13
C LEU A 269 13.14 -2.08 -6.17
N SER A 270 13.50 -1.93 -7.44
CA SER A 270 12.54 -1.70 -8.53
C SER A 270 11.55 -2.86 -8.68
N GLN A 271 12.02 -4.10 -8.52
CA GLN A 271 11.16 -5.29 -8.52
C GLN A 271 10.22 -5.34 -7.31
N THR A 272 10.73 -5.06 -6.10
CA THR A 272 9.92 -5.00 -4.88
C THR A 272 8.78 -3.99 -5.01
N VAL A 273 9.08 -2.78 -5.50
CA VAL A 273 8.07 -1.74 -5.71
C VAL A 273 7.07 -2.16 -6.80
N ALA A 274 7.54 -2.74 -7.91
CA ALA A 274 6.65 -3.22 -8.97
C ALA A 274 5.69 -4.32 -8.48
N LEU A 275 6.17 -5.27 -7.69
CA LEU A 275 5.33 -6.34 -7.11
C LEU A 275 4.29 -5.77 -6.15
N ALA A 276 4.67 -4.83 -5.28
CA ALA A 276 3.74 -4.20 -4.35
C ALA A 276 2.64 -3.40 -5.09
N VAL A 277 3.01 -2.60 -6.09
CA VAL A 277 2.04 -1.85 -6.91
C VAL A 277 1.15 -2.80 -7.72
N GLN A 278 1.68 -3.92 -8.22
CA GLN A 278 0.89 -4.93 -8.91
C GLN A 278 -0.13 -5.60 -7.97
N GLY A 279 0.26 -5.92 -6.73
CA GLY A 279 -0.65 -6.45 -5.71
C GLY A 279 -1.83 -5.50 -5.44
N LEU A 280 -1.54 -4.21 -5.19
CA LEU A 280 -2.57 -3.19 -4.99
C LEU A 280 -3.51 -3.03 -6.19
N ARG A 281 -2.98 -3.14 -7.41
CA ARG A 281 -3.80 -3.12 -8.64
C ARG A 281 -4.70 -4.33 -8.78
N SER A 282 -4.20 -5.52 -8.45
CA SER A 282 -4.99 -6.74 -8.52
C SER A 282 -6.19 -6.64 -7.58
N LEU A 283 -5.97 -6.16 -6.35
CA LEU A 283 -7.02 -5.94 -5.36
C LEU A 283 -8.04 -4.88 -5.81
N ASP A 284 -7.58 -3.76 -6.37
CA ASP A 284 -8.46 -2.70 -6.89
C ASP A 284 -9.32 -3.20 -8.08
N GLU A 285 -8.71 -3.96 -8.99
CA GLU A 285 -9.39 -4.54 -10.14
C GLU A 285 -10.43 -5.59 -9.71
N GLU A 286 -10.08 -6.47 -8.78
CA GLU A 286 -11.00 -7.48 -8.23
C GLU A 286 -12.20 -6.80 -7.58
N ARG A 287 -11.97 -5.79 -6.73
CA ARG A 287 -13.02 -4.99 -6.12
C ARG A 287 -13.89 -4.28 -7.16
N ARG A 288 -13.28 -3.73 -8.20
CA ARG A 288 -14.00 -3.03 -9.28
C ARG A 288 -14.89 -3.99 -10.07
N ILE A 289 -14.39 -5.20 -10.35
CA ILE A 289 -15.16 -6.25 -11.02
C ILE A 289 -16.34 -6.68 -10.14
N ALA A 290 -16.12 -6.96 -8.85
CA ALA A 290 -17.15 -7.34 -7.90
C ALA A 290 -18.27 -6.30 -7.84
N LEU A 291 -17.94 -5.03 -7.62
CA LEU A 291 -18.92 -3.93 -7.58
C LEU A 291 -19.67 -3.76 -8.91
N THR A 292 -19.00 -3.99 -10.05
CA THR A 292 -19.63 -3.90 -11.37
C THR A 292 -20.63 -5.04 -11.59
N LEU A 293 -20.26 -6.28 -11.21
CA LEU A 293 -21.14 -7.44 -11.28
C LEU A 293 -22.35 -7.23 -10.37
N GLN A 294 -22.14 -6.84 -9.13
CA GLN A 294 -23.20 -6.57 -8.16
C GLN A 294 -24.21 -5.52 -8.67
N ARG A 295 -23.71 -4.38 -9.17
CA ARG A 295 -24.55 -3.34 -9.80
C ARG A 295 -25.30 -3.83 -11.03
N SER A 296 -24.76 -4.81 -11.76
CA SER A 296 -25.43 -5.39 -12.92
C SER A 296 -26.56 -6.34 -12.53
N LEU A 297 -26.46 -6.96 -11.35
CA LEU A 297 -27.48 -7.86 -10.81
C LEU A 297 -28.65 -7.10 -10.19
N LEU A 298 -28.41 -5.95 -9.54
CA LEU A 298 -29.47 -5.17 -8.89
C LEU A 298 -30.34 -4.33 -9.85
N PRO A 299 -31.56 -3.93 -9.45
CA PRO A 299 -32.39 -3.02 -10.24
C PRO A 299 -31.68 -1.69 -10.55
N ARG A 300 -31.79 -1.21 -11.80
CA ARG A 300 -31.16 0.04 -12.24
C ARG A 300 -31.95 1.30 -11.87
N SER A 301 -33.27 1.17 -11.76
CA SER A 301 -34.20 2.26 -11.47
C SER A 301 -35.49 1.69 -10.90
N LEU A 302 -36.17 2.48 -10.07
CA LEU A 302 -37.50 2.17 -9.59
C LEU A 302 -38.56 2.55 -10.65
N PRO A 303 -39.68 1.82 -10.76
CA PRO A 303 -40.79 2.21 -11.63
C PRO A 303 -41.51 3.45 -11.09
N ASP A 304 -42.07 4.27 -11.98
CA ASP A 304 -42.97 5.35 -11.60
C ASP A 304 -44.41 4.81 -11.50
N VAL A 305 -44.97 4.76 -10.29
CA VAL A 305 -46.26 4.13 -10.01
C VAL A 305 -47.23 5.17 -9.44
N PRO A 306 -48.27 5.57 -10.19
CA PRO A 306 -49.26 6.53 -9.70
C PRO A 306 -49.88 6.08 -8.36
N GLY A 307 -49.91 6.98 -7.38
CA GLY A 307 -50.43 6.70 -6.04
C GLY A 307 -49.40 6.17 -5.04
N LEU A 308 -48.17 5.88 -5.47
CA LEU A 308 -47.07 5.44 -4.62
C LEU A 308 -45.81 6.29 -4.84
N LYS A 309 -45.15 6.67 -3.76
CA LYS A 309 -43.76 7.13 -3.77
C LYS A 309 -42.85 5.98 -3.36
N LEU A 310 -41.74 5.82 -4.06
CA LEU A 310 -40.77 4.75 -3.85
C LEU A 310 -39.38 5.34 -3.66
N ALA A 311 -38.59 4.77 -2.75
CA ALA A 311 -37.16 5.01 -2.63
C ALA A 311 -36.46 3.71 -2.27
N ALA A 312 -35.23 3.54 -2.73
CA ALA A 312 -34.41 2.39 -2.41
C ALA A 312 -32.95 2.80 -2.21
N ARG A 313 -32.26 2.10 -1.33
CA ARG A 313 -30.82 2.22 -1.12
C ARG A 313 -30.22 0.83 -1.12
N TYR A 314 -29.06 0.74 -1.76
CA TYR A 314 -28.20 -0.41 -1.65
C TYR A 314 -26.81 0.07 -1.25
N VAL A 315 -26.31 -0.38 -0.11
CA VAL A 315 -24.98 -0.02 0.38
C VAL A 315 -24.15 -1.28 0.48
N PRO A 316 -23.11 -1.45 -0.36
CA PRO A 316 -22.30 -2.65 -0.32
C PRO A 316 -21.41 -2.68 0.93
N ALA A 317 -21.09 -3.89 1.39
CA ALA A 317 -20.17 -4.12 2.50
C ALA A 317 -18.81 -3.43 2.25
N SER A 318 -18.15 -3.02 3.34
CA SER A 318 -16.85 -2.33 3.25
C SER A 318 -15.64 -3.27 3.14
N THR A 319 -15.87 -4.58 3.23
CA THR A 319 -14.87 -5.64 3.15
C THR A 319 -14.36 -5.88 1.73
N GLU A 320 -13.18 -6.51 1.62
CA GLU A 320 -12.44 -6.77 0.39
C GLU A 320 -13.31 -7.44 -0.68
N ALA A 321 -13.23 -6.98 -1.94
CA ALA A 321 -13.68 -7.56 -3.23
C ALA A 321 -14.82 -8.60 -3.29
N GLU A 322 -15.67 -8.69 -2.29
CA GLU A 322 -16.75 -9.65 -2.14
C GLU A 322 -18.05 -9.08 -2.70
N ILE A 323 -19.00 -9.96 -2.98
CA ILE A 323 -20.30 -9.59 -3.53
C ILE A 323 -21.38 -10.02 -2.54
N GLY A 324 -22.21 -9.07 -2.11
CA GLY A 324 -23.32 -9.32 -1.21
C GLY A 324 -24.37 -10.29 -1.75
N GLY A 325 -24.94 -11.05 -0.81
CA GLY A 325 -26.14 -11.85 -1.02
C GLY A 325 -27.43 -11.03 -0.96
N ASP A 326 -27.38 -9.84 -0.38
CA ASP A 326 -28.51 -8.92 -0.27
C ASP A 326 -29.07 -8.46 -1.60
N PHE A 327 -30.39 -8.30 -1.65
CA PHE A 327 -31.04 -7.74 -2.80
C PHE A 327 -32.42 -7.15 -2.53
N TYR A 328 -32.88 -6.40 -3.53
CA TYR A 328 -34.27 -6.03 -3.65
C TYR A 328 -34.75 -6.19 -5.10
N GLU A 329 -36.07 -6.25 -5.26
CA GLU A 329 -36.76 -6.22 -6.54
C GLU A 329 -38.00 -5.35 -6.41
N VAL A 330 -38.19 -4.41 -7.33
CA VAL A 330 -39.38 -3.56 -7.38
C VAL A 330 -39.85 -3.50 -8.82
N ILE A 331 -40.94 -4.20 -9.12
CA ILE A 331 -41.44 -4.36 -10.50
C ILE A 331 -42.93 -4.08 -10.58
N GLN A 332 -43.32 -3.31 -11.60
CA GLN A 332 -44.72 -3.07 -11.92
C GLN A 332 -45.27 -4.24 -12.75
N LEU A 333 -46.35 -4.84 -12.28
CA LEU A 333 -47.06 -5.98 -12.87
C LEU A 333 -48.48 -5.53 -13.24
N GLY A 334 -48.63 -4.93 -14.41
CA GLY A 334 -49.89 -4.29 -14.81
C GLY A 334 -50.27 -3.19 -13.81
N ASP A 335 -51.41 -3.38 -13.13
CA ASP A 335 -51.95 -2.42 -12.16
C ASP A 335 -51.43 -2.65 -10.72
N ARG A 336 -50.55 -3.62 -10.50
CA ARG A 336 -49.99 -3.94 -9.17
C ARG A 336 -48.48 -3.71 -9.14
N LEU A 337 -47.95 -3.46 -7.95
CA LEU A 337 -46.52 -3.34 -7.69
C LEU A 337 -46.04 -4.52 -6.85
N LEU A 338 -45.07 -5.28 -7.34
CA LEU A 338 -44.37 -6.28 -6.55
C LEU A 338 -43.13 -5.66 -5.94
N VAL A 339 -42.92 -5.90 -4.64
CA VAL A 339 -41.69 -5.56 -3.94
C VAL A 339 -41.15 -6.81 -3.26
N ALA A 340 -39.86 -7.08 -3.42
CA ALA A 340 -39.14 -8.12 -2.70
C ALA A 340 -37.90 -7.52 -2.08
N VAL A 341 -37.57 -7.95 -0.86
CA VAL A 341 -36.27 -7.73 -0.23
C VAL A 341 -35.82 -9.08 0.33
N GLY A 342 -34.54 -9.40 0.19
CA GLY A 342 -34.03 -10.66 0.64
C GLY A 342 -32.52 -10.67 0.74
N ASP A 343 -32.04 -11.76 1.32
CA ASP A 343 -30.63 -12.04 1.55
C ASP A 343 -30.35 -13.51 1.22
N ALA A 344 -29.35 -13.75 0.38
CA ALA A 344 -28.81 -15.07 0.09
C ALA A 344 -27.58 -15.32 0.99
N MET A 345 -27.56 -16.44 1.70
CA MET A 345 -26.52 -16.71 2.70
C MET A 345 -25.08 -16.54 2.17
N GLY A 346 -24.34 -15.62 2.78
CA GLY A 346 -22.90 -15.39 2.54
C GLY A 346 -22.59 -14.26 1.55
N HIS A 347 -21.30 -13.96 1.39
CA HIS A 347 -20.82 -12.77 0.67
C HIS A 347 -19.79 -13.15 -0.41
N SER A 348 -20.21 -13.87 -1.45
CA SER A 348 -19.32 -14.37 -2.51
C SER A 348 -19.94 -14.27 -3.91
N LEU A 349 -19.14 -14.49 -4.96
CA LEU A 349 -19.66 -14.63 -6.32
C LEU A 349 -20.74 -15.72 -6.45
N HIS A 350 -20.64 -16.77 -5.63
CA HIS A 350 -21.65 -17.82 -5.57
C HIS A 350 -22.96 -17.32 -4.93
N ALA A 351 -22.88 -16.62 -3.80
CA ALA A 351 -24.05 -15.99 -3.16
C ALA A 351 -24.74 -15.01 -4.12
N ALA A 352 -23.97 -14.24 -4.87
CA ALA A 352 -24.47 -13.35 -5.91
C ALA A 352 -25.24 -14.09 -7.03
N THR A 353 -24.80 -15.31 -7.37
CA THR A 353 -25.47 -16.15 -8.36
C THR A 353 -26.80 -16.67 -7.81
N VAL A 354 -26.83 -17.14 -6.56
CA VAL A 354 -28.05 -17.55 -5.85
C VAL A 354 -29.06 -16.40 -5.77
N MET A 355 -28.59 -15.22 -5.37
CA MET A 355 -29.37 -13.97 -5.35
C MET A 355 -29.96 -13.65 -6.72
N ALA A 356 -29.17 -13.74 -7.79
CA ALA A 356 -29.64 -13.52 -9.15
C ALA A 356 -30.70 -14.56 -9.59
N GLU A 357 -30.49 -15.84 -9.28
CA GLU A 357 -31.44 -16.91 -9.58
C GLU A 357 -32.78 -16.71 -8.86
N ILE A 358 -32.74 -16.39 -7.57
CA ILE A 358 -33.95 -16.09 -6.77
C ILE A 358 -34.71 -14.91 -7.40
N ARG A 359 -34.03 -13.81 -7.70
CA ARG A 359 -34.66 -12.62 -8.31
C ARG A 359 -35.29 -12.91 -9.66
N HIS A 360 -34.57 -13.61 -10.54
CA HIS A 360 -35.10 -13.96 -11.86
C HIS A 360 -36.29 -14.92 -11.75
N ALA A 361 -36.26 -15.87 -10.82
CA ALA A 361 -37.38 -16.76 -10.56
C ALA A 361 -38.60 -16.00 -10.01
N VAL A 362 -38.41 -15.11 -9.04
CA VAL A 362 -39.46 -14.23 -8.52
C VAL A 362 -40.09 -13.43 -9.66
N ARG A 363 -39.26 -12.78 -10.50
CA ARG A 363 -39.74 -11.99 -11.64
C ARG A 363 -40.52 -12.84 -12.65
N ALA A 364 -40.02 -14.03 -12.99
CA ALA A 364 -40.66 -14.93 -13.92
C ALA A 364 -42.04 -15.38 -13.42
N TYR A 365 -42.12 -15.91 -12.20
CA TYR A 365 -43.39 -16.38 -11.63
C TYR A 365 -44.37 -15.23 -11.34
N ALA A 366 -43.87 -14.05 -10.97
CA ALA A 366 -44.71 -12.87 -10.83
C ALA A 366 -45.30 -12.41 -12.16
N SER A 367 -44.54 -12.50 -13.26
CA SER A 367 -45.01 -12.17 -14.61
C SER A 367 -46.08 -13.14 -15.12
N GLU A 368 -46.12 -14.38 -14.60
CA GLU A 368 -47.17 -15.35 -14.86
C GLU A 368 -48.48 -15.07 -14.09
N GLY A 369 -48.47 -14.09 -13.17
CA GLY A 369 -49.64 -13.70 -12.38
C GLY A 369 -49.86 -14.53 -11.11
N HIS A 370 -48.84 -15.26 -10.65
CA HIS A 370 -48.91 -16.00 -9.39
C HIS A 370 -48.96 -15.06 -8.18
N SER A 371 -49.62 -15.50 -7.10
CA SER A 371 -49.68 -14.77 -5.85
C SER A 371 -48.36 -14.87 -5.06
N PRO A 372 -48.04 -13.96 -4.12
CA PRO A 372 -46.78 -13.98 -3.37
C PRO A 372 -46.43 -15.33 -2.72
N GLY A 373 -47.41 -16.02 -2.11
CA GLY A 373 -47.21 -17.32 -1.48
C GLY A 373 -46.93 -18.42 -2.50
N GLU A 374 -47.58 -18.38 -3.67
CA GLU A 374 -47.30 -19.29 -4.79
C GLU A 374 -45.90 -19.08 -5.36
N ILE A 375 -45.50 -17.82 -5.54
CA ILE A 375 -44.15 -17.44 -6.01
C ILE A 375 -43.11 -18.02 -5.05
N LEU A 376 -43.20 -17.73 -3.74
CA LEU A 376 -42.22 -18.25 -2.77
C LEU A 376 -42.18 -19.78 -2.73
N ARG A 377 -43.31 -20.46 -2.91
CA ARG A 377 -43.33 -21.93 -2.96
C ARG A 377 -42.60 -22.48 -4.19
N ARG A 378 -42.77 -21.84 -5.35
CA ARG A 378 -42.08 -22.21 -6.60
C ARG A 378 -40.59 -21.89 -6.54
N VAL A 379 -40.22 -20.74 -5.99
CA VAL A 379 -38.82 -20.38 -5.75
C VAL A 379 -38.18 -21.37 -4.77
N ASN A 380 -38.86 -21.71 -3.66
CA ASN A 380 -38.36 -22.71 -2.71
C ASN A 380 -38.13 -24.07 -3.38
N ARG A 381 -39.08 -24.50 -4.23
CA ARG A 381 -38.92 -25.73 -5.00
C ARG A 381 -37.73 -25.67 -5.97
N LEU A 382 -37.56 -24.56 -6.67
CA LEU A 382 -36.41 -24.32 -7.54
C LEU A 382 -35.10 -24.43 -6.73
N MET A 383 -35.03 -23.82 -5.54
CA MET A 383 -33.85 -23.93 -4.69
C MET A 383 -33.58 -25.38 -4.24
N LEU A 384 -34.63 -26.11 -3.82
CA LEU A 384 -34.49 -27.52 -3.44
C LEU A 384 -34.01 -28.40 -4.60
N ASP A 385 -34.47 -28.11 -5.83
CA ASP A 385 -34.16 -28.90 -7.02
C ASP A 385 -32.77 -28.56 -7.60
N PHE A 386 -32.35 -27.29 -7.58
CA PHE A 386 -31.17 -26.81 -8.32
C PHE A 386 -30.07 -26.17 -7.46
N LEU A 387 -30.39 -25.71 -6.25
CA LEU A 387 -29.44 -25.06 -5.32
C LEU A 387 -29.39 -25.82 -3.98
N PRO A 388 -29.04 -27.12 -3.99
CA PRO A 388 -29.06 -27.93 -2.79
C PRO A 388 -28.03 -27.40 -1.78
N ARG A 389 -28.46 -27.21 -0.53
CA ARG A 389 -27.71 -26.65 0.61
C ARG A 389 -27.65 -25.12 0.68
N GLU A 390 -28.21 -24.43 -0.30
CA GLU A 390 -28.34 -22.98 -0.22
C GLU A 390 -29.61 -22.59 0.54
N LEU A 391 -29.47 -21.55 1.34
CA LEU A 391 -30.54 -20.98 2.15
C LEU A 391 -30.61 -19.48 1.86
N ALA A 392 -31.81 -18.93 1.85
CA ALA A 392 -32.03 -17.51 1.63
C ALA A 392 -33.25 -17.02 2.39
N THR A 393 -33.24 -15.77 2.79
CA THR A 393 -34.38 -15.09 3.38
C THR A 393 -35.02 -14.15 2.36
N VAL A 394 -36.35 -14.13 2.27
CA VAL A 394 -37.06 -13.19 1.37
C VAL A 394 -38.37 -12.76 1.98
N VAL A 395 -38.65 -11.46 1.99
CA VAL A 395 -40.00 -10.93 2.16
C VAL A 395 -40.52 -10.45 0.80
N LEU A 396 -41.75 -10.85 0.48
CA LEU A 396 -42.39 -10.57 -0.80
C LEU A 396 -43.75 -9.94 -0.56
N LEU A 397 -44.03 -8.83 -1.24
CA LEU A 397 -45.31 -8.15 -1.18
C LEU A 397 -45.82 -7.75 -2.56
N LEU A 398 -47.14 -7.75 -2.70
CA LEU A 398 -47.86 -7.27 -3.87
C LEU A 398 -48.84 -6.18 -3.42
N VAL A 399 -48.69 -4.99 -3.98
CA VAL A 399 -49.49 -3.79 -3.66
C VAL A 399 -50.40 -3.46 -4.82
N ASP A 400 -51.67 -3.20 -4.54
CA ASP A 400 -52.56 -2.46 -5.43
C ASP A 400 -52.44 -0.96 -5.09
N PRO A 401 -51.86 -0.13 -5.97
CA PRO A 401 -51.66 1.31 -5.72
C PRO A 401 -52.97 2.08 -5.54
N ALA A 402 -54.04 1.65 -6.22
CA ALA A 402 -55.33 2.35 -6.19
C ALA A 402 -56.05 2.11 -4.86
N THR A 403 -56.11 0.86 -4.40
CA THR A 403 -56.83 0.49 -3.18
C THR A 403 -55.96 0.57 -1.93
N GLY A 404 -54.64 0.40 -2.08
CA GLY A 404 -53.69 0.19 -1.00
C GLY A 404 -53.71 -1.24 -0.45
N GLU A 405 -54.39 -2.19 -1.10
CA GLU A 405 -54.38 -3.59 -0.68
C GLU A 405 -52.97 -4.18 -0.81
N LEU A 406 -52.52 -4.83 0.27
CA LEU A 406 -51.23 -5.52 0.38
C LEU A 406 -51.47 -7.01 0.57
N LEU A 407 -50.81 -7.82 -0.26
CA LEU A 407 -50.61 -9.25 -0.02
C LEU A 407 -49.14 -9.47 0.32
N MET A 408 -48.86 -10.05 1.47
CA MET A 408 -47.49 -10.22 1.97
C MET A 408 -47.22 -11.68 2.34
N CYS A 409 -46.00 -12.13 2.05
CA CYS A 409 -45.47 -13.41 2.49
C CYS A 409 -44.02 -13.23 2.91
N ASN A 410 -43.59 -14.03 3.88
CA ASN A 410 -42.22 -14.02 4.37
C ASN A 410 -41.63 -15.43 4.32
N ALA A 411 -40.37 -15.51 3.91
CA ALA A 411 -39.53 -16.68 3.96
C ALA A 411 -38.35 -16.39 4.88
N GLY A 412 -38.61 -16.26 6.18
CA GLY A 412 -37.58 -16.12 7.22
C GLY A 412 -36.83 -14.78 7.25
N HIS A 413 -37.26 -13.77 6.48
CA HIS A 413 -36.64 -12.45 6.45
C HIS A 413 -37.14 -11.54 7.58
N LEU A 414 -36.49 -10.40 7.77
CA LEU A 414 -36.93 -9.39 8.74
C LEU A 414 -38.34 -8.88 8.43
N PRO A 415 -39.17 -8.64 9.47
CA PRO A 415 -40.54 -8.19 9.28
C PRO A 415 -40.56 -6.75 8.71
N PRO A 416 -41.44 -6.45 7.73
CA PRO A 416 -41.65 -5.08 7.27
C PRO A 416 -42.13 -4.18 8.40
N LEU A 417 -41.63 -2.95 8.45
CA LEU A 417 -42.08 -1.93 9.38
C LEU A 417 -43.17 -1.06 8.72
N LEU A 418 -44.38 -1.11 9.27
CA LEU A 418 -45.52 -0.29 8.85
C LEU A 418 -45.54 0.99 9.66
N VAL A 419 -45.54 2.15 8.97
CA VAL A 419 -45.61 3.47 9.59
C VAL A 419 -46.91 4.16 9.20
N THR A 420 -47.80 4.37 10.16
CA THR A 420 -49.10 5.02 9.95
C THR A 420 -49.42 5.98 11.10
N GLY A 421 -49.93 7.17 10.80
CA GLY A 421 -50.43 8.09 11.82
C GLY A 421 -49.40 8.50 12.90
N GLY A 422 -48.10 8.47 12.59
CA GLY A 422 -47.03 8.75 13.57
C GLY A 422 -46.72 7.57 14.52
N HIS A 423 -47.19 6.37 14.18
CA HIS A 423 -46.85 5.12 14.86
C HIS A 423 -46.14 4.18 13.88
N ALA A 424 -45.15 3.43 14.36
CA ALA A 424 -44.40 2.46 13.59
C ALA A 424 -44.47 1.08 14.27
N GLU A 425 -44.97 0.09 13.55
CA GLU A 425 -45.18 -1.28 14.05
C GLU A 425 -44.67 -2.33 13.05
N TYR A 426 -44.08 -3.41 13.55
CA TYR A 426 -43.61 -4.51 12.71
C TYR A 426 -44.75 -5.43 12.33
N VAL A 427 -44.86 -5.75 11.03
CA VAL A 427 -45.83 -6.71 10.53
C VAL A 427 -45.30 -8.12 10.73
N ILE A 428 -45.93 -8.88 11.64
CA ILE A 428 -45.52 -10.25 11.93
C ILE A 428 -45.93 -11.17 10.77
N LEU A 429 -44.94 -11.63 10.02
CA LEU A 429 -45.12 -12.54 8.90
C LEU A 429 -44.34 -13.84 9.15
N PRO A 430 -45.00 -14.93 9.58
CA PRO A 430 -44.32 -16.20 9.79
C PRO A 430 -44.01 -16.89 8.46
N GLY A 431 -42.88 -17.59 8.40
CA GLY A 431 -42.59 -18.51 7.30
C GLY A 431 -41.15 -19.01 7.35
N PRO A 432 -40.90 -20.27 6.96
CA PRO A 432 -39.54 -20.82 6.93
C PRO A 432 -38.71 -20.11 5.85
N LEU A 433 -37.40 -20.02 6.06
CA LEU A 433 -36.45 -19.57 5.04
C LEU A 433 -36.56 -20.38 3.74
N LEU A 434 -36.15 -19.80 2.61
CA LEU A 434 -36.06 -20.54 1.35
C LEU A 434 -34.96 -21.61 1.43
N GLY A 435 -35.14 -22.72 0.70
CA GLY A 435 -34.25 -23.89 0.77
C GLY A 435 -34.60 -24.88 1.88
N ALA A 436 -35.54 -24.53 2.77
CA ALA A 436 -36.10 -25.45 3.75
C ALA A 436 -37.36 -26.15 3.19
N ASP A 437 -37.41 -27.49 3.31
CA ASP A 437 -38.57 -28.31 2.97
C ASP A 437 -39.57 -28.35 4.14
N LEU A 438 -40.15 -27.18 4.44
CA LEU A 438 -41.11 -26.99 5.53
C LEU A 438 -42.42 -26.38 4.99
N PRO A 439 -43.58 -26.69 5.62
CA PRO A 439 -44.84 -26.06 5.26
C PRO A 439 -44.78 -24.53 5.41
N ARG A 440 -45.32 -23.82 4.42
CA ARG A 440 -45.38 -22.35 4.41
C ARG A 440 -46.79 -21.88 4.79
N PRO A 441 -46.94 -20.86 5.66
CA PRO A 441 -48.22 -20.24 5.96
C PRO A 441 -48.86 -19.55 4.74
N ASP A 442 -50.16 -19.29 4.84
CA ASP A 442 -50.89 -18.50 3.85
C ASP A 442 -50.50 -17.01 3.87
N GLU A 443 -50.88 -16.31 2.80
CA GLU A 443 -50.57 -14.89 2.61
C GLU A 443 -51.29 -14.00 3.63
N THR A 444 -50.59 -13.00 4.14
CA THR A 444 -51.17 -11.98 5.04
C THR A 444 -51.72 -10.81 4.23
N ARG A 445 -52.95 -10.42 4.51
CA ARG A 445 -53.65 -9.28 3.89
C ARG A 445 -53.68 -8.08 4.82
N LEU A 446 -53.30 -6.92 4.30
CA LEU A 446 -53.37 -5.64 5.01
C LEU A 446 -53.74 -4.52 4.03
N THR A 447 -54.20 -3.38 4.53
CA THR A 447 -54.44 -2.19 3.70
C THR A 447 -53.50 -1.08 4.13
N LEU A 448 -52.66 -0.59 3.22
CA LEU A 448 -51.83 0.58 3.42
C LEU A 448 -52.70 1.84 3.30
N PRO A 449 -52.96 2.58 4.40
CA PRO A 449 -53.76 3.80 4.33
C PRO A 449 -53.02 4.89 3.54
N PRO A 450 -53.74 5.86 2.95
CA PRO A 450 -53.12 7.06 2.37
C PRO A 450 -52.20 7.75 3.38
N GLY A 451 -51.01 8.16 2.93
CA GLY A 451 -49.95 8.72 3.77
C GLY A 451 -49.13 7.69 4.54
N GLY A 452 -49.57 6.43 4.65
CA GLY A 452 -48.86 5.34 5.28
C GLY A 452 -47.64 4.89 4.47
N ALA A 453 -46.62 4.41 5.16
CA ALA A 453 -45.39 3.90 4.55
C ALA A 453 -45.03 2.50 5.04
N LEU A 454 -44.35 1.73 4.19
CA LEU A 454 -43.69 0.49 4.56
C LEU A 454 -42.18 0.65 4.37
N VAL A 455 -41.42 0.17 5.34
CA VAL A 455 -39.96 0.14 5.32
C VAL A 455 -39.52 -1.33 5.38
N LEU A 456 -38.71 -1.74 4.42
CA LEU A 456 -38.14 -3.08 4.31
C LEU A 456 -36.62 -2.96 4.31
N VAL A 457 -35.96 -3.79 5.11
CA VAL A 457 -34.52 -3.75 5.32
C VAL A 457 -33.97 -5.16 5.39
N THR A 458 -32.74 -5.34 4.93
CA THR A 458 -31.92 -6.51 5.25
C THR A 458 -31.27 -6.33 6.63
N ASP A 459 -30.69 -7.41 7.14
CA ASP A 459 -30.09 -7.47 8.47
C ASP A 459 -28.79 -6.67 8.58
N GLY A 460 -28.06 -6.41 7.49
CA GLY A 460 -26.90 -5.50 7.53
C GLY A 460 -27.24 -4.11 8.11
N LEU A 461 -28.46 -3.59 7.93
CA LEU A 461 -28.81 -2.31 8.54
C LEU A 461 -29.08 -2.40 10.05
N ILE A 462 -29.31 -3.60 10.57
CA ILE A 462 -29.91 -3.87 11.88
C ILE A 462 -28.93 -4.58 12.83
N GLU A 463 -28.06 -5.42 12.31
CA GLU A 463 -27.10 -6.23 13.07
C GLU A 463 -25.66 -5.76 12.82
N HIS A 464 -24.89 -5.61 13.90
CA HIS A 464 -23.44 -5.49 13.82
C HIS A 464 -22.81 -6.00 15.13
N ARG A 465 -21.48 -6.20 15.17
CA ARG A 465 -20.78 -6.87 16.29
C ARG A 465 -21.10 -6.38 17.72
N ASP A 466 -21.54 -5.13 17.86
CA ASP A 466 -21.81 -4.47 19.15
C ASP A 466 -23.32 -4.21 19.41
N LEU A 467 -24.20 -4.59 18.48
CA LEU A 467 -25.64 -4.34 18.56
C LEU A 467 -26.42 -5.57 18.10
N GLY A 468 -27.21 -6.13 19.00
CA GLY A 468 -28.08 -7.25 18.65
C GLY A 468 -29.26 -6.81 17.78
N VAL A 469 -29.80 -7.75 17.00
CA VAL A 469 -30.93 -7.53 16.08
C VAL A 469 -32.09 -6.79 16.74
N SER A 470 -32.48 -7.16 17.97
CA SER A 470 -33.60 -6.54 18.68
C SER A 470 -33.38 -5.04 18.91
N ASP A 471 -32.18 -4.63 19.33
CA ASP A 471 -31.87 -3.23 19.59
C ASP A 471 -31.82 -2.44 18.28
N GLY A 472 -31.31 -3.04 17.20
CA GLY A 472 -31.35 -2.46 15.85
C GLY A 472 -32.78 -2.25 15.34
N LEU A 473 -33.67 -3.22 15.52
CA LEU A 473 -35.08 -3.10 15.15
C LEU A 473 -35.79 -2.01 15.96
N ASP A 474 -35.50 -1.91 17.26
CA ASP A 474 -36.05 -0.86 18.09
C ASP A 474 -35.60 0.52 17.61
N ARG A 475 -34.33 0.63 17.24
CA ARG A 475 -33.76 1.87 16.71
C ARG A 475 -34.32 2.25 15.34
N LEU A 476 -34.50 1.31 14.42
CA LEU A 476 -35.14 1.55 13.12
C LEU A 476 -36.57 2.08 13.31
N ARG A 477 -37.32 1.48 14.23
CA ARG A 477 -38.69 1.88 14.56
C ARG A 477 -38.77 3.31 15.08
N GLU A 478 -37.83 3.71 15.95
CA GLU A 478 -37.71 5.08 16.44
C GLU A 478 -37.42 6.09 15.31
N LEU A 479 -36.42 5.80 14.47
CA LEU A 479 -35.97 6.71 13.40
C LEU A 479 -36.95 6.82 12.22
N SER A 480 -37.86 5.85 12.09
CA SER A 480 -38.89 5.83 11.05
C SER A 480 -40.07 6.77 11.33
N THR A 481 -40.12 7.39 12.52
CA THR A 481 -41.22 8.28 12.92
C THR A 481 -40.72 9.70 13.21
N PRO A 482 -41.17 10.75 12.48
CA PRO A 482 -42.11 10.74 11.35
C PRO A 482 -41.43 10.39 10.01
N VAL A 483 -42.23 9.93 9.03
CA VAL A 483 -41.77 9.73 7.64
C VAL A 483 -41.63 11.07 6.94
N ASP A 484 -40.45 11.36 6.37
CA ASP A 484 -40.23 12.62 5.66
C ASP A 484 -41.09 12.72 4.39
N PRO A 485 -41.43 13.94 3.95
CA PRO A 485 -42.13 14.15 2.66
C PRO A 485 -41.31 13.68 1.45
N ASP A 486 -39.99 13.78 1.55
CA ASP A 486 -39.01 13.26 0.60
C ASP A 486 -38.46 11.92 1.10
N LEU A 487 -38.73 10.85 0.35
CA LEU A 487 -38.31 9.52 0.73
C LEU A 487 -36.80 9.30 0.56
N GLU A 488 -36.14 10.10 -0.28
CA GLU A 488 -34.69 10.03 -0.45
C GLU A 488 -33.99 10.49 0.83
N ALA A 489 -34.36 11.67 1.35
CA ALA A 489 -33.89 12.18 2.62
C ALA A 489 -34.25 11.26 3.81
N PHE A 490 -35.43 10.62 3.76
CA PHE A 490 -35.84 9.63 4.76
C PHE A 490 -34.89 8.44 4.78
N CYS A 491 -34.56 7.86 3.63
CA CYS A 491 -33.62 6.74 3.54
C CYS A 491 -32.23 7.15 4.05
N ASP A 492 -31.72 8.32 3.63
CA ASP A 492 -30.41 8.80 4.06
C ASP A 492 -30.34 9.02 5.57
N ARG A 493 -31.45 9.47 6.20
CA ARG A 493 -31.54 9.58 7.66
C ARG A 493 -31.50 8.21 8.36
N LEU A 494 -32.23 7.22 7.84
CA LEU A 494 -32.20 5.86 8.39
C LEU A 494 -30.79 5.27 8.31
N LEU A 495 -30.15 5.37 7.13
CA LEU A 495 -28.78 4.92 6.94
C LEU A 495 -27.81 5.63 7.90
N THR A 496 -27.86 6.96 7.99
CA THR A 496 -26.97 7.72 8.88
C THR A 496 -27.19 7.41 10.37
N GLY A 497 -28.43 7.09 10.76
CA GLY A 497 -28.79 6.80 12.14
C GLY A 497 -28.48 5.38 12.61
N LEU A 498 -28.29 4.43 11.67
CA LEU A 498 -28.10 3.00 11.95
C LEU A 498 -26.73 2.49 11.50
N MET A 499 -26.21 2.96 10.36
CA MET A 499 -24.91 2.53 9.84
C MET A 499 -23.74 3.12 10.63
N ARG A 500 -22.71 2.30 10.84
CA ARG A 500 -21.41 2.72 11.38
C ARG A 500 -20.29 2.55 10.35
N PRO A 501 -19.17 3.28 10.49
CA PRO A 501 -17.97 3.04 9.69
C PRO A 501 -17.48 1.59 9.88
N GLY A 502 -17.14 0.91 8.79
CA GLY A 502 -16.65 -0.48 8.83
C GLY A 502 -17.75 -1.55 8.87
N HIS A 503 -18.91 -1.28 8.24
CA HIS A 503 -19.98 -2.26 8.13
C HIS A 503 -19.55 -3.50 7.33
N GLU A 504 -19.91 -4.67 7.85
CA GLU A 504 -19.40 -5.98 7.41
C GLU A 504 -20.32 -6.69 6.42
N ASP A 505 -21.58 -6.30 6.36
CA ASP A 505 -22.57 -6.90 5.45
C ASP A 505 -23.06 -5.89 4.41
N ASP A 506 -23.84 -6.36 3.46
CA ASP A 506 -24.54 -5.50 2.53
C ASP A 506 -25.82 -4.95 3.17
N VAL A 507 -26.34 -3.86 2.61
CA VAL A 507 -27.62 -3.29 3.04
C VAL A 507 -28.50 -3.06 1.84
N ALA A 508 -29.68 -3.67 1.84
CA ALA A 508 -30.80 -3.26 1.00
C ALA A 508 -31.91 -2.63 1.85
N LEU A 509 -32.32 -1.41 1.47
CA LEU A 509 -33.42 -0.67 2.09
C LEU A 509 -34.41 -0.29 1.00
N VAL A 510 -35.67 -0.64 1.18
CA VAL A 510 -36.78 -0.23 0.29
C VAL A 510 -37.87 0.44 1.11
N VAL A 511 -38.28 1.62 0.67
CA VAL A 511 -39.37 2.39 1.28
C VAL A 511 -40.43 2.67 0.23
N LEU A 512 -41.68 2.36 0.57
CA LEU A 512 -42.84 2.73 -0.24
C LEU A 512 -43.84 3.51 0.61
N ARG A 513 -44.42 4.56 0.04
CA ARG A 513 -45.42 5.40 0.71
C ARG A 513 -46.60 5.65 -0.20
N ARG A 514 -47.82 5.44 0.30
CA ARG A 514 -49.05 5.76 -0.42
C ARG A 514 -49.33 7.26 -0.35
N THR A 515 -49.59 7.89 -1.50
CA THR A 515 -49.87 9.33 -1.60
C THR A 515 -51.34 9.66 -1.49
#